data_AF-A0A3C1LCX1-F1
#
_entry.id   AF-A0A3C1LCX1-F1
#
_cell.length_a   1.000
_cell.length_b   1.000
_cell.length_c   1.000
_cell.angle_alpha   90.00
_cell.angle_beta   90.00
_cell.angle_gamma   90.00
#
_symmetry.space_group_name_H-M   'P 1'
#
loop_
_entity.id
_entity.type
_entity.pdbx_description
1 polymer ?
#
loop_
_entity_poly.entity_id
_entity_poly.type
_entity_poly.pdbx_seq_one_letter_code
_entity_poly.pdbx_strand_id
1 'polypeptide(L)'
;MTEERKQRLEQAIALRQNNLTVILENVHDSRNVSAVMRTCDAIGIKEIFILNTDIGLHKVWGRKSSGSAWKWLTIHQFTDVATCVNVVKERYDKLFATHLASNAISVYDINFTER
;
A
#
# COMPACT_ATOMS: atom_id res chain seq x y z
N MET A 1 27.21 10.76 -4.41
CA MET A 1 26.14 10.77 -3.38
C MET A 1 26.67 11.57 -2.21
N THR A 2 25.95 12.57 -1.71
CA THR A 2 26.40 13.37 -0.54
C THR A 2 26.12 12.61 0.75
N GLU A 3 26.89 12.89 1.81
CA GLU A 3 26.69 12.26 3.12
C GLU A 3 25.30 12.58 3.70
N GLU A 4 24.85 13.84 3.58
CA GLU A 4 23.50 14.25 3.96
C GLU A 4 22.40 13.44 3.24
N ARG A 5 22.59 13.16 1.94
CA ARG A 5 21.65 12.34 1.19
C ARG A 5 21.67 10.90 1.69
N LYS A 6 22.85 10.33 1.93
CA LYS A 6 23.00 8.97 2.44
C LYS A 6 22.28 8.79 3.78
N GLN A 7 22.50 9.73 4.72
CA GLN A 7 21.85 9.70 6.04
C GLN A 7 20.32 9.76 5.93
N ARG A 8 19.77 10.61 5.05
CA ARG A 8 18.31 10.65 4.82
C ARG A 8 17.76 9.33 4.28
N LEU A 9 18.50 8.65 3.40
CA LEU A 9 18.11 7.34 2.88
C LEU A 9 18.10 6.28 3.99
N GLU A 10 19.16 6.25 4.80
CA GLU A 10 19.26 5.32 5.92
C GLU A 10 18.15 5.54 6.95
N GLN A 11 17.83 6.79 7.28
CA GLN A 11 16.71 7.14 8.15
C GLN A 11 15.36 6.66 7.58
N ALA A 12 15.11 6.91 6.28
CA ALA A 12 13.87 6.48 5.65
C ALA A 12 13.72 4.95 5.62
N ILE A 13 14.82 4.22 5.41
CA ILE A 13 14.83 2.75 5.44
C ILE A 13 14.60 2.23 6.86
N ALA A 14 15.23 2.83 7.87
CA ALA A 14 15.10 2.43 9.27
C ALA A 14 13.67 2.60 9.82
N LEU A 15 12.87 3.50 9.24
CA LEU A 15 11.49 3.77 9.61
C LEU A 15 10.46 2.94 8.83
N ARG A 16 10.88 2.00 7.98
CA ARG A 16 9.94 1.13 7.26
C ARG A 16 9.25 0.14 8.20
N GLN A 17 7.96 -0.04 7.97
CA GLN A 17 7.09 -0.97 8.71
C GLN A 17 6.74 -2.15 7.81
N ASN A 18 7.07 -3.36 8.24
CA ASN A 18 6.85 -4.59 7.46
C ASN A 18 5.59 -5.36 7.88
N ASN A 19 4.87 -4.87 8.89
CA ASN A 19 3.65 -5.50 9.42
C ASN A 19 2.36 -4.83 8.92
N LEU A 20 2.46 -3.80 8.08
CA LEU A 20 1.32 -3.06 7.57
C LEU A 20 1.43 -2.85 6.06
N THR A 21 0.34 -3.12 5.36
CA THR A 21 0.17 -2.87 3.93
C THR A 21 -1.27 -2.50 3.62
N VAL A 22 -1.54 -2.14 2.36
CA VAL A 22 -2.87 -1.85 1.84
C VAL A 22 -3.13 -2.60 0.54
N ILE A 23 -4.38 -3.03 0.38
CA ILE A 23 -4.91 -3.55 -0.89
C ILE A 23 -5.85 -2.51 -1.47
N LEU A 24 -5.61 -2.08 -2.71
CA LEU A 24 -6.50 -1.23 -3.47
C LEU A 24 -7.28 -2.09 -4.46
N GLU A 25 -8.55 -2.36 -4.15
CA GLU A 25 -9.43 -3.14 -5.00
C GLU A 25 -10.23 -2.23 -5.96
N ASN A 26 -10.10 -2.48 -7.26
CA ASN A 26 -10.82 -1.82 -8.36
C ASN A 26 -10.83 -0.28 -8.27
N VAL A 27 -9.71 0.33 -7.85
CA VAL A 27 -9.58 1.79 -7.85
C VAL A 27 -9.34 2.29 -9.28
N HIS A 28 -10.41 2.77 -9.92
CA HIS A 28 -10.43 3.18 -11.32
C HIS A 28 -9.48 4.33 -11.66
N ASP A 29 -9.42 5.35 -10.81
CA ASP A 29 -8.57 6.51 -11.05
C ASP A 29 -7.14 6.29 -10.54
N SER A 30 -6.19 6.17 -11.45
CA SER A 30 -4.77 6.00 -11.12
C SER A 30 -4.18 7.14 -10.29
N ARG A 31 -4.83 8.32 -10.27
CA ARG A 31 -4.44 9.45 -9.39
C ARG A 31 -4.75 9.14 -7.93
N ASN A 32 -5.83 8.42 -7.63
CA ASN A 32 -6.16 7.99 -6.27
C ASN A 32 -5.18 6.93 -5.79
N VAL A 33 -4.85 5.95 -6.65
CA VAL A 33 -3.79 4.97 -6.35
C VAL A 33 -2.46 5.69 -6.07
N SER A 34 -2.12 6.68 -6.89
CA SER A 34 -0.89 7.48 -6.70
C SER A 34 -0.90 8.29 -5.41
N ALA A 35 -2.05 8.82 -4.98
CA ALA A 35 -2.18 9.52 -3.71
C ALA A 35 -2.01 8.55 -2.52
N VAL A 36 -2.60 7.35 -2.59
CA VAL A 36 -2.41 6.31 -1.57
C VAL A 36 -0.94 5.87 -1.50
N MET A 37 -0.25 5.72 -2.64
CA MET A 37 1.19 5.47 -2.66
C MET A 37 1.96 6.54 -1.87
N ARG A 38 1.62 7.82 -2.07
CA ARG A 38 2.27 8.91 -1.34
C ARG A 38 2.02 8.82 0.17
N THR A 39 0.81 8.47 0.59
CA THR A 39 0.50 8.24 2.00
C THR A 39 1.27 7.06 2.56
N CYS A 40 1.32 5.93 1.83
CA CYS A 40 2.05 4.73 2.22
C CYS A 40 3.55 5.00 2.42
N ASP A 41 4.17 5.72 1.49
CA ASP A 41 5.57 6.11 1.61
C ASP A 41 5.83 6.99 2.85
N ALA A 42 4.92 7.94 3.12
CA ALA A 42 5.03 8.86 4.26
C ALA A 42 4.90 8.18 5.63
N ILE A 43 4.15 7.07 5.73
CA ILE A 43 3.97 6.32 6.98
C ILE A 43 4.87 5.07 7.06
N GLY A 44 5.79 4.88 6.13
CA GLY A 44 6.77 3.80 6.19
C GLY A 44 6.29 2.44 5.66
N ILE A 45 5.11 2.35 5.02
CA ILE A 45 4.71 1.14 4.31
C ILE A 45 5.72 0.86 3.19
N LYS A 46 6.10 -0.40 3.02
CA LYS A 46 7.11 -0.84 2.04
C LYS A 46 6.50 -1.34 0.74
N GLU A 47 5.36 -2.02 0.82
CA GLU A 47 4.71 -2.64 -0.34
C GLU A 47 3.21 -2.41 -0.32
N ILE A 48 2.61 -2.40 -1.50
CA ILE A 48 1.16 -2.27 -1.68
C ILE A 48 0.67 -3.28 -2.72
N PHE A 49 -0.61 -3.61 -2.63
CA PHE A 49 -1.29 -4.55 -3.50
C PHE A 49 -2.39 -3.83 -4.26
N ILE A 50 -2.42 -3.99 -5.58
CA ILE A 50 -3.46 -3.44 -6.46
C ILE A 50 -4.19 -4.63 -7.06
N LEU A 51 -5.48 -4.75 -6.76
CA LEU A 51 -6.32 -5.82 -7.24
C LEU A 51 -7.36 -5.25 -8.20
N ASN A 52 -7.24 -5.60 -9.48
CA ASN A 52 -8.13 -5.12 -10.53
C ASN A 52 -8.80 -6.31 -11.23
N THR A 53 -10.01 -6.68 -10.78
CA THR A 53 -10.82 -7.74 -11.40
C THR A 53 -11.71 -7.22 -12.52
N ASP A 54 -12.16 -5.96 -12.37
CA ASP A 54 -13.19 -5.37 -13.22
C ASP A 54 -12.62 -4.29 -14.14
N ILE A 55 -11.35 -3.93 -13.94
CA ILE A 55 -10.62 -2.95 -14.72
C ILE A 55 -9.26 -3.50 -15.18
N GLY A 56 -8.68 -2.88 -16.21
CA GLY A 56 -7.33 -3.23 -16.65
C GLY A 56 -6.26 -2.85 -15.63
N LEU A 57 -5.07 -3.43 -15.77
CA LEU A 57 -3.90 -3.04 -15.00
C LEU A 57 -3.52 -1.57 -15.25
N HIS A 58 -3.10 -0.89 -14.19
CA HIS A 58 -2.58 0.47 -14.30
C HIS A 58 -1.21 0.44 -14.95
N LYS A 59 -1.08 1.07 -16.12
CA LYS A 59 0.17 1.12 -16.90
C LYS A 59 1.09 2.27 -16.47
N VAL A 60 0.53 3.32 -15.90
CA VAL A 60 1.25 4.56 -15.56
C VAL A 60 0.77 5.08 -14.21
N TRP A 61 1.71 5.43 -13.35
CA TRP A 61 1.44 6.12 -12.09
C TRP A 61 1.52 7.63 -12.31
N GLY A 62 0.63 8.38 -11.67
CA GLY A 62 0.66 9.84 -11.71
C GLY A 62 1.94 10.36 -11.06
N ARG A 63 2.95 10.72 -11.86
CA ARG A 63 4.25 11.23 -11.37
C ARG A 63 4.10 12.41 -10.40
N LYS A 64 3.20 13.35 -10.70
CA LYS A 64 2.92 14.52 -9.83
C LYS A 64 2.18 14.12 -8.55
N SER A 65 1.10 13.33 -8.68
CA SER A 65 0.26 12.94 -7.54
C SER A 65 0.98 12.03 -6.54
N SER A 66 1.85 11.15 -7.03
CA SER A 66 2.65 10.25 -6.19
C SER A 66 3.85 10.91 -5.51
N GLY A 67 4.31 12.08 -5.97
CA GLY A 67 5.56 12.67 -5.45
C GLY A 67 6.79 11.77 -5.65
N SER A 68 6.76 10.86 -6.63
CA SER A 68 7.74 9.78 -6.82
C SER A 68 7.73 8.65 -5.77
N ALA A 69 6.71 8.56 -4.92
CA ALA A 69 6.54 7.49 -3.93
C ALA A 69 6.57 6.07 -4.55
N TRP A 70 6.09 5.92 -5.79
CA TRP A 70 6.13 4.65 -6.54
C TRP A 70 7.54 4.06 -6.69
N LYS A 71 8.61 4.88 -6.55
CA LYS A 71 10.00 4.41 -6.59
C LYS A 71 10.47 3.79 -5.27
N TRP A 72 9.76 4.07 -4.18
CA TRP A 72 10.10 3.65 -2.81
C TRP A 72 9.23 2.49 -2.34
N LEU A 73 8.14 2.22 -3.06
CA LEU A 73 7.21 1.14 -2.78
C LEU A 73 7.43 -0.03 -3.73
N THR A 74 7.29 -1.24 -3.21
CA THR A 74 7.07 -2.42 -4.04
C THR A 74 5.58 -2.49 -4.40
N ILE A 75 5.26 -2.51 -5.68
CA ILE A 75 3.86 -2.51 -6.16
C ILE A 75 3.56 -3.87 -6.75
N HIS A 76 2.62 -4.59 -6.14
CA HIS A 76 2.11 -5.85 -6.67
C HIS A 76 0.77 -5.60 -7.35
N GLN A 77 0.60 -6.06 -8.60
CA GLN A 77 -0.67 -5.97 -9.30
C GLN A 77 -1.23 -7.38 -9.54
N PHE A 78 -2.52 -7.56 -9.24
CA PHE A 78 -3.26 -8.80 -9.39
C PHE A 78 -4.55 -8.55 -10.17
N THR A 79 -5.01 -9.57 -10.88
CA THR A 79 -6.30 -9.57 -11.57
C THR A 79 -7.26 -10.65 -11.03
N ASP A 80 -6.83 -11.37 -9.99
CA ASP A 80 -7.59 -12.44 -9.35
C ASP A 80 -7.54 -12.27 -7.83
N VAL A 81 -8.72 -12.34 -7.21
CA VAL A 81 -8.89 -12.12 -5.77
C VAL A 81 -8.18 -13.21 -4.98
N ALA A 82 -8.37 -14.48 -5.36
CA ALA A 82 -7.83 -15.61 -4.61
C ALA A 82 -6.30 -15.57 -4.58
N THR A 83 -5.68 -15.29 -5.72
CA THR A 83 -4.23 -15.15 -5.86
C THR A 83 -3.70 -14.00 -5.02
N CYS A 84 -4.34 -12.81 -5.07
CA CYS A 84 -3.96 -11.66 -4.27
C CYS A 84 -4.03 -11.97 -2.77
N VAL A 85 -5.17 -12.51 -2.32
CA VAL A 85 -5.42 -12.82 -0.91
C VAL A 85 -4.47 -13.90 -0.40
N ASN A 86 -4.15 -14.92 -1.20
CA ASN A 86 -3.19 -15.95 -0.81
C ASN A 86 -1.80 -15.35 -0.55
N VAL A 87 -1.30 -14.51 -1.46
CA VAL A 87 0.00 -13.84 -1.28
C VAL A 87 0.00 -12.92 -0.05
N VAL A 88 -1.10 -12.21 0.22
CA VAL A 88 -1.19 -11.32 1.39
C VAL A 88 -1.22 -12.14 2.68
N LYS A 89 -1.99 -13.22 2.75
CA LYS A 89 -2.08 -14.10 3.93
C LYS A 89 -0.77 -14.83 4.26
N GLU A 90 0.11 -15.02 3.29
CA GLU A 90 1.46 -15.55 3.54
C GLU A 90 2.39 -14.52 4.21
N ARG A 91 2.05 -13.23 4.18
CA ARG A 91 2.92 -12.12 4.61
C ARG A 91 2.41 -11.35 5.82
N TYR A 92 1.10 -11.33 6.04
CA TYR A 92 0.44 -10.55 7.08
C TYR A 92 -0.57 -11.43 7.83
N ASP A 93 -0.61 -11.32 9.15
CA ASP A 93 -1.43 -12.23 9.97
C ASP A 93 -2.92 -11.87 9.92
N LYS A 94 -3.24 -10.58 9.69
CA LYS A 94 -4.61 -10.06 9.68
C LYS A 94 -4.96 -9.39 8.36
N LEU A 95 -6.19 -9.63 7.92
CA LEU A 95 -6.77 -9.01 6.73
C LEU A 95 -8.08 -8.31 7.11
N PHE A 96 -8.13 -7.00 6.88
CA PHE A 96 -9.31 -6.17 7.13
C PHE A 96 -9.84 -5.61 5.82
N ALA A 97 -11.16 -5.50 5.70
CA ALA A 97 -11.84 -4.85 4.60
C ALA A 97 -12.65 -3.66 5.12
N THR A 98 -12.55 -2.52 4.44
CA THR A 98 -13.42 -1.37 4.70
C THR A 98 -14.81 -1.66 4.13
N HIS A 99 -15.83 -1.64 4.98
CA HIS A 99 -17.19 -2.00 4.58
C HIS A 99 -18.18 -1.02 5.20
N LEU A 100 -19.18 -0.58 4.42
CA LEU A 100 -20.18 0.42 4.85
C LEU A 100 -21.37 -0.18 5.62
N ALA A 101 -21.29 -1.44 6.04
CA ALA A 101 -22.37 -2.07 6.80
C ALA A 101 -22.35 -1.65 8.28
N SER A 102 -23.54 -1.69 8.90
CA SER A 102 -23.74 -1.34 10.31
C SER A 102 -23.04 -2.28 11.30
N ASN A 103 -22.62 -3.46 10.86
CA ASN A 103 -21.88 -4.42 11.69
C ASN A 103 -20.35 -4.28 11.56
N ALA A 104 -19.84 -3.30 10.81
CA ALA A 104 -18.42 -3.00 10.78
C ALA A 104 -17.98 -2.39 12.13
N ILE A 105 -16.80 -2.79 12.59
CA ILE A 105 -16.16 -2.18 13.76
C ILE A 105 -15.45 -0.87 13.36
N SER A 106 -15.26 0.03 14.31
CA SER A 106 -14.53 1.27 14.08
C SER A 106 -13.05 0.98 13.78
N VAL A 107 -12.45 1.74 12.87
CA VAL A 107 -11.00 1.67 12.60
C VAL A 107 -10.17 2.01 13.84
N TYR A 108 -10.72 2.83 14.75
CA TYR A 108 -10.05 3.23 15.99
C TYR A 108 -10.03 2.13 17.06
N ASP A 109 -10.83 1.08 16.88
CA ASP A 109 -10.87 -0.07 17.80
C ASP A 109 -9.90 -1.18 17.36
N ILE A 110 -9.19 -0.99 16.23
CA ILE A 110 -8.27 -1.98 15.67
C ILE A 110 -6.84 -1.66 16.12
N ASN A 111 -6.16 -2.69 16.64
CA ASN A 111 -4.73 -2.61 16.92
C ASN A 111 -3.89 -2.92 15.67
N PHE A 112 -3.30 -1.89 15.06
CA PHE A 112 -2.43 -2.00 13.89
C PHE A 112 -0.94 -2.25 14.22
N THR A 113 -0.57 -2.36 15.51
CA THR A 113 0.83 -2.60 15.90
C THR A 113 1.19 -4.08 15.96
N GLU A 114 0.22 -4.97 15.77
CA GLU A 114 0.45 -6.41 15.72
C GLU A 114 1.11 -6.81 14.40
N ARG A 115 1.71 -8.00 14.35
CA ARG A 115 2.21 -8.58 13.09
C ARG A 115 1.06 -9.14 12.27
#